data_AF-A0A933TKS7-F1
#
_entry.id   AF-A0A933TKS7-F1
#
_cell.length_a   1.000
_cell.length_b   1.000
_cell.length_c   1.000
_cell.angle_alpha   90.00
_cell.angle_beta   90.00
_cell.angle_gamma   90.00
#
_symmetry.space_group_name_H-M   'P 1'
#
loop_
_entity.id
_entity.type
_entity.pdbx_description
1 polymer ?
#
loop_
_entity_poly.entity_id
_entity_poly.type
_entity_poly.pdbx_seq_one_letter_code
_entity_poly.pdbx_strand_id
1 'polypeptide(L)' 'MREGRWLQPRHASQEVFERDFPQTDLYGLDVYCPGCKALVKLSRKAANGRIGGWCKKCQRGICP' A
#
# COMPACT_ATOMS: atom_id res chain seq x y z
N MET A 1 9.52 0.47 13.45
CA MET A 1 8.74 0.40 12.19
C MET A 1 7.39 -0.21 12.48
N ARG A 2 6.30 0.31 11.91
CA ARG A 2 4.93 -0.14 12.21
C ARG A 2 4.54 -1.30 11.30
N GLU A 3 3.77 -2.25 11.81
CA GLU A 3 3.13 -3.27 10.97
C GLU A 3 1.94 -2.64 10.25
N GLY A 4 1.90 -2.78 8.92
CA GLY A 4 0.78 -2.29 8.12
C GLY A 4 -0.37 -3.30 8.09
N ARG A 5 -1.51 -2.87 7.57
CA ARG A 5 -2.69 -3.74 7.40
C ARG A 5 -2.98 -3.98 5.93
N TRP A 6 -3.58 -5.14 5.63
CA TRP A 6 -4.07 -5.41 4.28
C TRP A 6 -5.11 -4.37 3.89
N LEU A 7 -4.89 -3.73 2.75
CA LEU A 7 -5.85 -2.81 2.19
C LEU A 7 -7.10 -3.58 1.76
N GLN A 8 -8.27 -3.11 2.20
CA GLN A 8 -9.57 -3.64 1.83
C GLN A 8 -10.39 -2.59 1.07
N PRO A 9 -11.09 -2.98 -0.01
CA PRO A 9 -11.14 -4.33 -0.61
C PRO A 9 -9.81 -4.77 -1.25
N ARG A 10 -9.62 -6.09 -1.44
CA ARG A 10 -8.42 -6.61 -2.10
C ARG A 10 -8.46 -6.19 -3.57
N HIS A 11 -7.43 -5.45 -3.99
CA HIS A 11 -7.28 -5.08 -5.39
C HIS A 11 -6.75 -6.30 -6.17
N ALA A 12 -7.26 -6.50 -7.38
CA ALA A 12 -6.93 -7.65 -8.20
C ALA A 12 -5.47 -7.64 -8.70
N SER A 13 -4.93 -6.45 -8.99
CA SER A 13 -3.55 -6.25 -9.45
C SER A 13 -3.00 -4.91 -8.95
N GLN A 14 -1.69 -4.70 -9.14
CA GLN A 14 -1.05 -3.42 -8.83
C GLN A 14 -1.67 -2.28 -9.65
N GLU A 15 -1.99 -2.52 -10.92
CA GLU A 15 -2.57 -1.49 -11.80
C GLU A 15 -3.91 -0.98 -11.28
N VAL A 16 -4.77 -1.88 -10.78
CA VAL A 16 -6.05 -1.48 -10.16
C VAL A 16 -5.78 -0.63 -8.92
N PHE A 17 -4.84 -1.05 -8.06
CA PHE A 17 -4.43 -0.27 -6.91
C PHE A 17 -3.88 1.11 -7.28
N GLU A 18 -3.10 1.23 -8.34
CA GLU A 18 -2.55 2.52 -8.80
C GLU A 18 -3.61 3.43 -9.41
N ARG A 19 -4.70 2.87 -9.97
CA ARG A 19 -5.87 3.65 -10.39
C ARG A 19 -6.64 4.22 -9.20
N ASP A 20 -6.79 3.44 -8.13
CA ASP A 20 -7.45 3.88 -6.88
C ASP A 20 -6.57 4.84 -6.05
N PHE A 21 -5.25 4.71 -6.16
CA PHE A 21 -4.25 5.56 -5.49
C PHE A 21 -3.35 6.27 -6.53
N PRO A 22 -3.92 7.21 -7.30
CA PRO A 22 -3.22 7.82 -8.43
C PRO A 22 -2.12 8.80 -8.01
N GLN A 23 -2.19 9.35 -6.79
CA GLN A 23 -1.23 10.34 -6.32
C GLN A 23 -0.02 9.67 -5.69
N THR A 24 1.16 10.25 -5.90
CA THR A 24 2.40 9.78 -5.28
C THR A 24 2.71 10.65 -4.06
N ASP A 25 2.95 10.01 -2.92
CA ASP A 25 3.34 10.66 -1.68
C ASP A 25 4.86 10.52 -1.48
N LEU A 26 5.57 11.64 -1.55
CA LEU A 26 7.03 11.69 -1.43
C LEU A 26 7.53 11.42 0.00
N TYR A 27 6.66 11.64 0.99
CA TYR A 27 6.92 11.38 2.41
C TYR A 27 6.34 10.04 2.87
N GLY A 28 6.10 9.13 1.91
CA GLY A 28 5.45 7.85 2.14
C GLY A 28 6.08 7.06 3.29
N LEU A 29 5.21 6.51 4.14
CA LEU A 29 5.57 5.83 5.38
C LEU A 29 6.04 4.40 5.10
N ASP A 30 7.08 3.93 5.79
CA ASP A 30 7.53 2.53 5.69
C ASP A 30 6.83 1.65 6.74
N VAL A 31 6.15 0.61 6.27
CA VAL A 31 5.48 -0.40 7.12
C VAL A 31 5.95 -1.81 6.79
N TYR A 32 5.82 -2.74 7.72
CA TYR A 32 5.99 -4.16 7.43
C TYR A 32 4.70 -4.75 6.87
N CYS A 33 4.84 -5.62 5.87
CA CYS A 33 3.72 -6.39 5.34
C CYS A 33 3.25 -7.43 6.38
N PRO A 34 1.94 -7.48 6.69
CA PRO A 34 1.42 -8.44 7.68
C PRO A 34 1.51 -9.91 7.22
N GLY A 35 1.72 -10.17 5.93
CA GLY A 35 1.92 -11.53 5.41
C GLY A 35 3.39 -11.96 5.39
N CYS A 36 4.20 -11.27 4.58
CA CYS A 36 5.59 -11.68 4.34
C CYS A 36 6.64 -10.94 5.19
N LYS A 37 6.23 -10.01 6.07
CA LYS A 37 7.09 -9.17 6.90
C LYS A 37 8.13 -8.35 6.11
N ALA A 38 7.97 -8.22 4.79
CA ALA A 38 8.81 -7.36 3.97
C ALA A 38 8.49 -5.89 4.24
N LEU A 39 9.49 -5.04 4.15
CA LEU A 39 9.30 -3.59 4.20
C LEU A 39 8.55 -3.12 2.95
N VAL A 40 7.49 -2.34 3.14
CA VAL A 40 6.66 -1.77 2.08
C VAL A 40 6.51 -0.28 2.33
N LYS A 41 6.91 0.52 1.34
CA LYS A 41 6.76 1.97 1.36
C LYS A 41 5.36 2.36 0.90
N LEU A 42 4.63 3.08 1.73
CA LEU A 42 3.30 3.62 1.45
C LEU A 42 3.43 4.94 0.66
N SER A 43 3.91 4.84 -0.58
CA SER A 43 4.18 5.99 -1.45
C SER A 43 3.01 6.39 -2.35
N ARG A 44 1.84 5.75 -2.20
CA ARG A 44 0.65 6.05 -3.00
C ARG A 44 -0.45 6.63 -2.13
N LYS A 45 -1.20 7.58 -2.66
CA LYS A 45 -2.28 8.28 -1.97
C LYS A 45 -3.53 8.29 -2.85
N ALA A 46 -4.66 7.97 -2.25
CA ALA A 46 -5.97 8.05 -2.86
C ALA A 46 -6.57 9.45 -2.67
N ALA A 47 -7.53 9.80 -3.54
CA ALA A 47 -8.19 11.11 -3.51
C ALA A 47 -8.90 11.41 -2.17
N ASN A 48 -9.28 10.38 -1.43
CA ASN A 48 -9.86 10.49 -0.08
C ASN A 48 -8.82 10.68 1.04
N GLY A 49 -7.55 10.89 0.69
CA GLY A 49 -6.46 11.11 1.63
C GLY A 49 -5.85 9.84 2.23
N ARG A 50 -6.38 8.65 1.90
CA ARG A 50 -5.79 7.38 2.35
C ARG A 50 -4.45 7.15 1.68
N ILE A 51 -3.45 6.73 2.44
CA ILE A 51 -2.15 6.28 1.90
C ILE A 51 -2.09 4.77 1.84
N GLY A 52 -1.35 4.27 0.86
CA GLY A 52 -1.18 2.86 0.63
C GLY A 52 0.13 2.57 -0.09
N GLY A 53 0.52 1.30 -0.07
CA GLY A 53 1.67 0.78 -0.78
C GLY A 53 1.38 -0.62 -1.29
N TRP A 54 2.10 -1.03 -2.32
CA TRP A 54 1.91 -2.35 -2.90
C TRP A 54 3.02 -3.30 -2.46
N CYS A 55 2.63 -4.43 -1.86
CA CYS A 55 3.59 -5.48 -1.54
C CYS A 55 3.82 -6.37 -2.77
N LYS A 56 5.03 -6.34 -3.34
CA LYS A 56 5.40 -7.17 -4.50
C LYS A 56 5.39 -8.66 -4.19
N LYS A 57 5.81 -9.08 -2.99
CA LYS A 57 5.86 -10.50 -2.59
C LYS A 57 4.47 -11.12 -2.43
N CYS A 58 3.55 -10.39 -1.81
CA CYS A 58 2.19 -10.90 -1.57
C CYS A 58 1.17 -10.45 -2.63
N GLN A 59 1.60 -9.63 -3.60
CA GLN A 59 0.77 -9.05 -4.66
C GLN A 59 -0.53 -8.46 -4.10
N ARG A 60 -0.40 -7.61 -3.09
CA ARG A 60 -1.54 -7.02 -2.37
C ARG A 60 -1.20 -5.64 -1.82
N GLY A 61 -2.21 -4.78 -1.80
CA GLY A 61 -2.13 -3.43 -1.21
C GLY A 61 -2.08 -3.47 0.32
N ILE A 62 -1.34 -2.54 0.88
CA ILE A 62 -1.14 -2.34 2.32
C ILE A 62 -1.46 -0.89 2.66
N CYS A 63 -2.04 -0.66 3.82
CA CYS A 63 -2.23 0.66 4.41
C CYS A 63 -1.60 0.73 5.82
N PRO A 64 -1.52 1.93 6.43
CA PRO A 64 -1.04 2.08 7.80
C PRO A 64 -1.86 1.31 8.84
#